data_AF-A0A379Y3M6-F1
#
_entry.id   AF-A0A379Y3M6-F1
#
_cell.length_a   1.000
_cell.length_b   1.000
_cell.length_c   1.000
_cell.angle_alpha   90.00
_cell.angle_beta   90.00
_cell.angle_gamma   90.00
#
_symmetry.space_group_name_H-M   'P 1'
#
loop_
_entity.id
_entity.type
_entity.pdbx_description
1 polymer ?
#
loop_
_entity_poly.entity_id
_entity_poly.type
_entity_poly.pdbx_seq_one_letter_code
_entity_poly.pdbx_strand_id
1 'polypeptide(L)'
;MLYLEVDPHQVGRQRASAKHEVRFHQARLVHDFIYQAVTTVLQQAGQTPSLSLAETPDEAPAPVWQQENRVAAGGNHFSQPAPRRETPPPAGTARERPPQPSWQAAGGYQKREGELYGKLMQPAAEPPAEAAPEVSIKPPLFPPAKAAAETPLAGGQHSFGRVLMIHPPCYALIEQRQQPALLNLTVAERWLRQAQLNPPTEGLRPQPLLIPVKLTLEKSEAAAIARHQALLTMMGLELQADHGRVTLRAVPLPLRQQNLQKLIPELLGYLAEHQEMSPAVLATWLARRLGSEHEQWNTSQAIQLLTDVERLCPQLVKSPPSGLLQPVDLQAALAALKHD
;
A
#
# COMPACT_ATOMS: atom_id res chain seq x y z
N MET A 1 12.19 -20.75 -5.84
CA MET A 1 12.66 -20.33 -4.49
C MET A 1 14.03 -19.68 -4.64
N LEU A 2 14.30 -18.59 -3.94
CA LEU A 2 15.58 -17.87 -3.96
C LEU A 2 16.39 -18.25 -2.72
N TYR A 3 17.67 -18.57 -2.89
CA TYR A 3 18.60 -18.88 -1.80
C TYR A 3 19.68 -17.80 -1.74
N LEU A 4 19.92 -17.24 -0.56
CA LEU A 4 20.93 -16.22 -0.29
C LEU A 4 21.88 -16.76 0.78
N GLU A 5 23.17 -16.85 0.47
CA GLU A 5 24.22 -17.18 1.43
C GLU A 5 24.77 -15.89 2.04
N VAL A 6 24.68 -15.75 3.37
CA VAL A 6 25.17 -14.59 4.12
C VAL A 6 26.01 -15.07 5.29
N ASP A 7 27.09 -14.34 5.59
CA ASP A 7 27.90 -14.57 6.79
C ASP A 7 27.03 -14.42 8.06
N PRO A 8 27.00 -15.41 8.97
CA PRO A 8 26.20 -15.38 10.19
C PRO A 8 26.50 -14.16 11.09
N HIS A 9 27.68 -13.54 11.00
CA HIS A 9 28.03 -12.35 11.78
C HIS A 9 27.30 -11.09 11.27
N GLN A 10 26.73 -11.13 10.06
CA GLN A 10 26.04 -9.99 9.44
C GLN A 10 24.51 -10.06 9.65
N VAL A 11 24.01 -11.03 10.41
CA VAL A 11 22.57 -11.28 10.64
C VAL A 11 22.25 -11.22 12.14
N GLY A 12 21.52 -10.20 12.58
CA GLY A 12 21.01 -10.07 13.94
C GLY A 12 19.61 -10.69 14.07
N ARG A 13 19.41 -11.67 14.96
CA ARG A 13 18.08 -12.22 15.23
C ARG A 13 17.48 -11.58 16.47
N GLN A 14 16.40 -10.82 16.32
CA GLN A 14 15.64 -10.32 17.46
C GLN A 14 14.46 -11.28 17.71
N ARG A 15 14.58 -12.13 18.74
CA ARG A 15 13.47 -13.00 19.15
C ARG A 15 12.60 -12.25 20.17
N ALA A 16 11.40 -11.87 19.79
CA ALA A 16 10.31 -11.63 20.73
C ALA A 16 9.40 -12.87 20.74
N SER A 17 8.81 -13.22 21.88
CA SER A 17 8.14 -14.51 22.12
C SER A 17 6.96 -14.85 21.19
N ALA A 18 6.57 -13.95 20.28
CA ALA A 18 5.49 -14.13 19.31
C ALA A 18 5.86 -13.82 17.85
N LYS A 19 7.09 -13.35 17.54
CA LYS A 19 7.55 -13.10 16.16
C LYS A 19 9.04 -13.40 15.99
N HIS A 20 9.36 -14.19 14.97
CA HIS A 20 10.73 -14.43 14.53
C HIS A 20 11.10 -13.43 13.43
N GLU A 21 11.75 -12.32 13.80
CA GLU A 21 12.28 -11.35 12.83
C GLU A 21 13.80 -11.53 12.70
N VAL A 22 14.27 -11.57 11.46
CA VAL A 22 15.70 -11.61 11.12
C VAL A 22 16.08 -10.23 10.61
N ARG A 23 16.96 -9.53 11.33
CA ARG A 23 17.45 -8.20 10.98
C ARG A 23 18.83 -8.31 10.36
N PHE A 24 18.96 -7.91 9.11
CA PHE A 24 20.25 -7.83 8.44
C PHE A 24 20.93 -6.53 8.84
N HIS A 25 22.23 -6.58 9.16
CA HIS A 25 22.99 -5.37 9.51
C HIS A 25 23.06 -4.38 8.34
N GLN A 26 22.98 -4.88 7.11
CA GLN A 26 22.88 -4.07 5.90
C GLN A 26 21.61 -4.46 5.13
N ALA A 27 20.49 -3.78 5.41
CA ALA A 27 19.21 -4.00 4.71
C ALA A 27 19.31 -3.84 3.17
N ARG A 28 20.29 -3.06 2.72
CA ARG A 28 20.59 -2.83 1.30
C ARG A 28 21.10 -4.08 0.57
N LEU A 29 21.76 -5.01 1.27
CA LEU A 29 22.28 -6.25 0.64
C LEU A 29 21.16 -7.15 0.11
N VAL A 30 20.09 -7.30 0.90
CA VAL A 30 18.94 -8.13 0.50
C VAL A 30 18.20 -7.48 -0.66
N HIS A 31 18.05 -6.16 -0.62
CA HIS A 31 17.43 -5.40 -1.71
C HIS A 31 18.21 -5.55 -3.02
N ASP A 32 19.52 -5.35 -2.98
CA ASP A 32 20.38 -5.42 -4.17
C ASP A 32 20.42 -6.86 -4.73
N PHE A 33 20.43 -7.89 -3.88
CA PHE A 33 20.32 -9.29 -4.29
C PHE A 33 18.99 -9.60 -5.00
N ILE A 34 17.86 -9.21 -4.42
CA ILE A 34 16.54 -9.44 -5.03
C ILE A 34 16.45 -8.68 -6.35
N TYR A 35 16.91 -7.44 -6.39
CA TYR A 35 16.92 -6.62 -7.60
C TYR A 35 17.76 -7.28 -8.70
N GLN A 36 18.95 -7.78 -8.38
CA GLN A 36 19.80 -8.52 -9.32
C GLN A 36 19.14 -9.81 -9.80
N ALA A 37 18.58 -10.62 -8.90
CA ALA A 37 17.93 -11.87 -9.27
C ALA A 37 16.74 -11.64 -10.22
N VAL A 38 15.90 -10.64 -9.94
CA VAL A 38 14.78 -10.27 -10.81
C VAL A 38 15.28 -9.74 -12.16
N THR A 39 16.30 -8.89 -12.16
CA THR A 39 16.87 -8.32 -13.39
C THR A 39 17.46 -9.42 -14.28
N THR A 40 18.20 -10.38 -13.71
CA THR A 40 18.77 -11.51 -14.45
C THR A 40 17.69 -12.43 -15.01
N VAL A 41 16.64 -12.74 -14.24
CA VAL A 41 15.52 -13.56 -14.72
C VAL A 41 14.77 -12.84 -15.84
N LEU A 42 14.56 -11.54 -15.74
CA LEU A 42 13.93 -10.75 -16.80
C LEU A 42 14.80 -10.67 -18.05
N GLN A 43 16.13 -10.56 -17.91
CA GLN A 43 17.05 -10.59 -19.04
C GLN A 43 17.09 -11.97 -19.71
N GLN A 44 17.06 -13.06 -18.93
CA GLN A 44 16.96 -14.43 -19.46
C GLN A 44 15.60 -14.70 -20.12
N ALA A 45 14.50 -14.17 -19.57
CA ALA A 45 13.17 -14.29 -20.16
C ALA A 45 12.98 -13.42 -21.41
N GLY A 46 13.67 -12.27 -21.47
CA GLY A 46 13.74 -11.42 -22.67
C GLY A 46 14.64 -12.00 -23.77
N GLN A 47 15.58 -12.86 -23.40
CA GLN A 47 16.35 -13.70 -24.32
C GLN A 47 15.59 -15.00 -24.65
N THR A 48 14.35 -14.88 -25.14
CA THR A 48 13.79 -15.97 -25.96
C THR A 48 14.71 -16.16 -27.17
N PRO A 49 15.24 -17.37 -27.42
CA PRO A 49 16.01 -17.61 -28.63
C PRO A 49 15.05 -17.48 -29.80
N SER A 50 15.12 -16.35 -30.52
CA SER A 50 14.55 -16.26 -31.85
C SER A 50 15.12 -17.42 -32.65
N LEU A 51 14.23 -18.28 -33.12
CA LEU A 51 14.52 -19.36 -34.04
C LEU A 51 15.51 -18.87 -35.10
N SER A 52 16.72 -19.43 -35.09
CA SER A 52 17.74 -19.19 -36.09
C SER A 52 17.22 -19.66 -37.45
N LEU A 53 16.75 -18.73 -38.28
CA LEU A 53 16.89 -18.89 -39.72
C LEU A 53 18.30 -18.43 -40.07
N ALA A 54 19.00 -19.35 -40.73
CA ALA A 54 20.35 -19.27 -41.27
C ALA A 54 20.91 -17.86 -41.48
N GLU A 55 22.16 -17.64 -41.07
CA GLU A 55 23.22 -17.22 -41.99
C GLU A 55 24.63 -17.33 -41.38
N THR A 56 25.52 -17.92 -42.20
CA THR A 56 26.97 -17.70 -42.34
C THR A 56 27.94 -17.82 -41.13
N PRO A 57 29.03 -18.63 -41.27
CA PRO A 57 30.05 -18.80 -40.23
C PRO A 57 31.18 -17.77 -40.38
N ASP A 58 30.95 -16.49 -40.06
CA ASP A 58 32.05 -15.57 -39.71
C ASP A 58 31.50 -14.26 -39.11
N GLU A 59 31.00 -14.27 -37.88
CA GLU A 59 30.86 -13.03 -37.12
C GLU A 59 31.03 -13.31 -35.63
N ALA A 60 32.08 -12.71 -35.04
CA ALA A 60 32.37 -12.85 -33.62
C ALA A 60 31.22 -12.25 -32.79
N PRO A 61 30.70 -12.96 -31.77
CA PRO A 61 29.57 -12.47 -31.00
C PRO A 61 29.95 -11.20 -30.25
N ALA A 62 29.17 -10.14 -30.44
CA ALA A 62 29.32 -8.87 -29.72
C ALA A 62 29.26 -9.10 -28.19
N PRO A 63 30.04 -8.35 -27.39
CA PRO A 63 30.13 -8.57 -25.96
C PRO A 63 28.78 -8.28 -25.29
N VAL A 64 28.17 -9.34 -24.76
CA VAL A 64 27.02 -9.23 -23.85
C VAL A 64 27.51 -8.49 -22.61
N TRP A 65 26.99 -7.28 -22.38
CA TRP A 65 27.30 -6.51 -21.18
C TRP A 65 26.79 -7.28 -19.95
N GLN A 66 27.71 -7.88 -19.20
CA GLN A 66 27.42 -8.52 -17.91
C GLN A 66 27.68 -7.51 -16.81
N GLN A 67 26.67 -7.23 -15.99
CA GLN A 67 26.82 -6.29 -14.89
C GLN A 67 27.65 -6.92 -13.77
N GLU A 68 28.87 -6.41 -13.57
CA GLU A 68 29.81 -6.89 -12.55
C GLU A 68 29.20 -6.87 -11.15
N ASN A 69 29.29 -8.01 -10.45
CA ASN A 69 28.80 -8.13 -9.08
C ASN A 69 29.63 -7.24 -8.15
N ARG A 70 29.00 -6.29 -7.44
CA ARG A 70 29.73 -5.45 -6.47
C ARG A 70 30.19 -6.31 -5.30
N VAL A 71 31.45 -6.16 -4.91
CA VAL A 71 32.13 -6.91 -3.83
C VAL A 71 31.34 -6.97 -2.51
N ALA A 72 30.50 -5.96 -2.23
CA ALA A 72 29.66 -5.91 -1.04
C ALA A 72 28.51 -6.94 -1.03
N ALA A 73 28.05 -7.43 -2.19
CA ALA A 73 26.85 -8.25 -2.31
C ALA A 73 27.04 -9.75 -1.98
N GLY A 74 28.27 -10.19 -1.66
CA GLY A 74 28.58 -11.61 -1.52
C GLY A 74 28.55 -12.36 -2.87
N GLY A 75 28.91 -13.64 -2.84
CA GLY A 75 28.96 -14.47 -4.05
C GLY A 75 27.57 -14.70 -4.65
N ASN A 76 27.34 -14.25 -5.88
CA ASN A 76 26.10 -14.51 -6.60
C ASN A 76 26.23 -15.78 -7.45
N HIS A 77 25.46 -16.83 -7.12
CA HIS A 77 25.37 -18.05 -7.95
C HIS A 77 24.76 -17.80 -9.34
N PHE A 78 24.00 -16.72 -9.52
CA PHE A 78 23.33 -16.40 -10.79
C PHE A 78 24.21 -15.68 -11.82
N SER A 79 25.36 -15.17 -11.40
CA SER A 79 26.34 -14.48 -12.27
C SER A 79 27.53 -15.37 -12.64
N GLN A 80 27.53 -16.65 -12.24
CA GLN A 80 28.57 -17.59 -12.67
C GLN A 80 28.19 -18.16 -14.05
N PRO A 81 29.04 -18.00 -15.09
CA PRO A 81 28.85 -18.73 -16.33
C PRO A 81 28.93 -20.23 -16.02
N ALA A 82 28.01 -21.02 -16.59
CA ALA A 82 27.98 -22.47 -16.39
C ALA A 82 29.37 -23.07 -16.68
N PRO A 83 29.92 -23.94 -15.82
CA PRO A 83 31.22 -24.55 -16.06
C PRO A 83 31.14 -25.31 -17.38
N ARG A 84 31.95 -24.86 -18.35
CA ARG A 84 32.12 -25.52 -19.64
C ARG A 84 32.58 -26.94 -19.33
N ARG A 85 31.79 -27.92 -19.78
CA ARG A 85 32.07 -29.35 -19.61
C ARG A 85 33.37 -29.67 -20.35
N GLU A 86 34.49 -29.61 -19.65
CA GLU A 86 35.79 -30.01 -20.18
C GLU A 86 35.74 -31.52 -20.46
N THR A 87 35.90 -31.87 -21.73
CA THR A 87 36.13 -33.24 -22.17
C THR A 87 37.45 -33.75 -21.55
N PRO A 88 37.46 -34.91 -20.87
CA PRO A 88 38.65 -35.40 -20.20
C PRO A 88 39.70 -35.86 -21.23
N PRO A 89 40.97 -35.46 -21.11
CA PRO A 89 42.07 -36.11 -21.82
C PRO A 89 42.41 -37.46 -21.16
N PRO A 90 43.02 -38.40 -21.91
CA PRO A 90 43.15 -39.79 -21.52
C PRO A 90 44.24 -40.06 -20.47
N ALA A 91 44.13 -41.23 -19.87
CA ALA A 91 44.88 -41.76 -18.73
C ALA A 91 46.42 -41.65 -18.84
N GLY A 92 47.04 -41.21 -17.74
CA GLY A 92 48.49 -41.22 -17.54
C GLY A 92 48.84 -41.40 -16.05
N THR A 93 49.30 -42.61 -15.72
CA THR A 93 50.21 -43.04 -14.63
C THR A 93 50.15 -42.38 -13.25
N ALA A 94 49.88 -43.23 -12.26
CA ALA A 94 49.96 -43.03 -10.82
C ALA A 94 51.31 -42.49 -10.32
N ARG A 95 51.26 -41.58 -9.33
CA ARG A 95 52.32 -41.44 -8.33
C ARG A 95 51.73 -41.05 -6.97
N GLU A 96 52.22 -41.75 -5.96
CA GLU A 96 51.77 -41.85 -4.58
C GLU A 96 52.07 -40.60 -3.73
N ARG A 97 51.29 -40.41 -2.63
CA ARG A 97 51.67 -40.17 -1.20
C ARG A 97 50.75 -39.12 -0.50
N PRO A 98 50.69 -39.04 0.86
CA PRO A 98 49.99 -39.87 1.87
C PRO A 98 48.95 -39.05 2.73
N PRO A 99 48.32 -39.62 3.80
CA PRO A 99 46.97 -39.26 4.28
C PRO A 99 46.88 -38.45 5.61
N GLN A 100 45.61 -38.12 5.99
CA GLN A 100 45.01 -37.79 7.31
C GLN A 100 44.69 -36.31 7.63
N PRO A 101 43.73 -36.01 8.57
CA PRO A 101 42.80 -36.89 9.30
C PRO A 101 41.31 -36.51 9.19
N SER A 102 40.49 -37.47 9.58
CA SER A 102 39.03 -37.43 9.74
C SER A 102 38.56 -36.53 10.88
N TRP A 103 37.55 -35.69 10.62
CA TRP A 103 36.67 -35.14 11.65
C TRP A 103 35.27 -35.70 11.48
N GLN A 104 34.79 -36.31 12.57
CA GLN A 104 33.52 -36.99 12.69
C GLN A 104 32.39 -35.96 12.78
N ALA A 105 31.52 -35.91 11.78
CA ALA A 105 30.23 -35.22 11.89
C ALA A 105 29.24 -36.16 12.60
N ALA A 106 29.04 -35.92 13.89
CA ALA A 106 27.93 -36.47 14.64
C ALA A 106 26.62 -35.83 14.16
N GLY A 107 25.60 -36.64 13.89
CA GLY A 107 24.24 -36.19 13.61
C GLY A 107 23.72 -36.56 12.21
N GLY A 108 23.82 -37.84 11.83
CA GLY A 108 23.29 -38.35 10.57
C GLY A 108 21.77 -38.34 10.52
N TYR A 109 21.24 -37.85 9.39
CA TYR A 109 19.86 -37.95 8.95
C TYR A 109 19.30 -39.36 9.23
N GLN A 110 18.33 -39.45 10.14
CA GLN A 110 17.81 -40.73 10.59
C GLN A 110 16.78 -41.24 9.56
N LYS A 111 17.13 -42.29 8.81
CA LYS A 111 16.32 -42.85 7.69
C LYS A 111 14.83 -43.04 8.01
N ARG A 112 14.47 -43.30 9.26
CA ARG A 112 13.07 -43.43 9.71
C ARG A 112 12.25 -42.13 9.63
N GLU A 113 12.89 -40.98 9.79
CA GLU A 113 12.20 -39.68 9.74
C GLU A 113 11.92 -39.25 8.29
N GLY A 114 12.81 -39.63 7.35
CA GLY A 114 12.60 -39.44 5.92
C GLY A 114 11.46 -40.29 5.35
N GLU A 115 11.24 -41.50 5.88
CA GLU A 115 10.14 -42.39 5.46
C GLU A 115 8.76 -41.88 5.90
N LEU A 116 8.67 -41.26 7.08
CA LEU A 116 7.44 -40.62 7.56
C LEU A 116 7.09 -39.38 6.73
N TYR A 117 8.08 -38.56 6.42
CA TYR A 117 7.89 -37.39 5.54
C TYR A 117 7.48 -37.81 4.12
N GLY A 118 8.06 -38.89 3.60
CA GLY A 118 7.69 -39.48 2.31
C GLY A 118 6.27 -40.06 2.27
N LYS A 119 5.69 -40.47 3.40
CA LYS A 119 4.29 -40.93 3.50
C LYS A 119 3.28 -39.79 3.61
N LEU A 120 3.68 -38.64 4.15
CA LEU A 120 2.82 -37.44 4.24
C LEU A 120 2.76 -36.64 2.93
N MET A 121 3.78 -36.76 2.07
CA MET A 121 3.87 -36.12 0.76
C MET A 121 3.24 -36.94 -0.38
N GLN A 122 2.64 -38.10 -0.08
CA GLN A 122 1.91 -38.88 -1.08
C GLN A 122 0.45 -38.39 -1.17
N PRO A 123 -0.01 -37.90 -2.33
CA PRO A 123 -1.42 -37.59 -2.54
C PRO A 123 -2.22 -38.89 -2.57
N ALA A 124 -3.37 -38.92 -1.89
CA ALA A 124 -4.26 -40.08 -1.86
C ALA A 124 -4.74 -40.40 -3.28
N ALA A 125 -4.38 -41.59 -3.78
CA ALA A 125 -4.90 -42.12 -5.02
C ALA A 125 -6.38 -42.50 -4.85
N GLU A 126 -7.22 -42.03 -5.78
CA GLU A 126 -8.62 -42.42 -5.90
C GLU A 126 -8.75 -43.93 -6.14
N PRO A 127 -9.67 -44.63 -5.45
CA PRO A 127 -9.99 -46.00 -5.77
C PRO A 127 -10.90 -46.10 -7.02
N PRO A 128 -10.81 -47.20 -7.80
CA PRO A 128 -11.59 -47.38 -9.02
C PRO A 128 -13.06 -47.69 -8.76
N ALA A 129 -13.92 -47.24 -9.68
CA ALA A 129 -15.34 -47.54 -9.73
C ALA A 129 -15.62 -49.00 -10.15
N GLU A 130 -16.52 -49.69 -9.45
CA GLU A 130 -17.74 -50.28 -10.04
C GLU A 130 -18.64 -50.99 -9.00
N ALA A 131 -19.96 -50.89 -9.27
CA ALA A 131 -21.12 -51.65 -8.76
C ALA A 131 -22.01 -50.99 -7.67
N ALA A 132 -23.09 -50.34 -8.15
CA ALA A 132 -24.35 -50.03 -7.45
C ALA A 132 -25.19 -51.32 -7.23
N PRO A 133 -26.27 -51.40 -6.39
CA PRO A 133 -27.23 -50.36 -5.95
C PRO A 133 -27.34 -50.28 -4.39
N GLU A 134 -27.96 -49.30 -3.73
CA GLU A 134 -29.38 -48.92 -3.67
C GLU A 134 -29.58 -47.52 -3.06
N VAL A 135 -30.76 -46.99 -3.32
CA VAL A 135 -31.26 -45.62 -3.12
C VAL A 135 -31.35 -45.20 -1.65
N SER A 136 -30.74 -44.07 -1.29
CA SER A 136 -31.21 -43.21 -0.20
C SER A 136 -30.82 -41.76 -0.44
N ILE A 137 -31.80 -40.96 -0.87
CA ILE A 137 -31.65 -39.55 -1.23
C ILE A 137 -31.47 -38.73 0.06
N LYS A 138 -30.26 -38.22 0.31
CA LYS A 138 -30.03 -37.08 1.21
C LYS A 138 -30.08 -35.77 0.39
N PRO A 139 -30.77 -34.72 0.85
CA PRO A 139 -30.87 -33.46 0.11
C PRO A 139 -29.51 -32.72 0.08
N PRO A 140 -29.14 -32.05 -1.03
CA PRO A 140 -27.90 -31.29 -1.11
C PRO A 140 -27.97 -30.01 -0.27
N LEU A 141 -26.87 -29.74 0.47
CA LEU A 141 -26.67 -28.59 1.36
C LEU A 141 -26.42 -27.26 0.62
N PHE A 142 -26.43 -27.26 -0.72
CA PHE A 142 -26.20 -26.07 -1.53
C PHE A 142 -27.26 -25.98 -2.65
N PRO A 143 -28.21 -25.03 -2.58
CA PRO A 143 -29.06 -24.72 -3.72
C PRO A 143 -28.19 -24.10 -4.83
N PRO A 144 -28.46 -24.41 -6.12
CA PRO A 144 -27.76 -23.77 -7.23
C PRO A 144 -28.09 -22.27 -7.22
N ALA A 145 -27.05 -21.45 -7.14
CA ALA A 145 -27.16 -20.01 -7.31
C ALA A 145 -27.79 -19.75 -8.69
N LYS A 146 -28.99 -19.17 -8.69
CA LYS A 146 -29.51 -18.52 -9.89
C LYS A 146 -28.44 -17.53 -10.35
N ALA A 147 -28.01 -17.65 -11.60
CA ALA A 147 -27.27 -16.62 -12.29
C ALA A 147 -28.13 -15.36 -12.29
N ALA A 148 -27.94 -14.51 -11.27
CA ALA A 148 -28.33 -13.13 -11.35
C ALA A 148 -27.46 -12.56 -12.47
N ALA A 149 -28.10 -12.16 -13.57
CA ALA A 149 -27.46 -11.34 -14.57
C ALA A 149 -26.81 -10.16 -13.83
N GLU A 150 -25.49 -10.10 -13.85
CA GLU A 150 -24.73 -8.96 -13.39
C GLU A 150 -25.05 -7.80 -14.33
N THR A 151 -26.11 -7.05 -14.02
CA THR A 151 -26.20 -5.66 -14.44
C THR A 151 -24.91 -4.98 -13.96
N PRO A 152 -24.13 -4.34 -14.84
CA PRO A 152 -22.89 -3.68 -14.45
C PRO A 152 -23.24 -2.64 -13.39
N LEU A 153 -22.80 -2.90 -12.15
CA LEU A 153 -22.85 -2.01 -10.98
C LEU A 153 -23.71 -0.76 -11.23
N ALA A 154 -25.02 -0.90 -11.14
CA ALA A 154 -25.88 0.25 -10.92
C ALA A 154 -25.40 0.81 -9.58
N GLY A 155 -24.59 1.87 -9.64
CA GLY A 155 -24.12 2.59 -8.47
C GLY A 155 -25.31 2.76 -7.54
N GLY A 156 -25.12 2.38 -6.27
CA GLY A 156 -26.22 2.35 -5.30
C GLY A 156 -27.04 3.63 -5.41
N GLN A 157 -28.36 3.56 -5.20
CA GLN A 157 -29.30 4.66 -5.41
C GLN A 157 -28.97 5.98 -4.65
N HIS A 158 -27.90 5.97 -3.85
CA HIS A 158 -27.28 7.07 -3.13
C HIS A 158 -25.76 7.21 -3.42
N SER A 159 -25.33 7.20 -4.68
CA SER A 159 -23.95 7.58 -5.07
C SER A 159 -23.92 8.82 -5.96
N PHE A 160 -22.77 9.50 -6.02
CA PHE A 160 -22.50 10.62 -6.95
C PHE A 160 -22.43 10.16 -8.40
N GLY A 161 -22.33 8.85 -8.64
CA GLY A 161 -22.32 8.25 -9.97
C GLY A 161 -20.90 8.04 -10.49
N ARG A 162 -20.72 8.17 -11.82
CA ARG A 162 -19.45 7.82 -12.49
C ARG A 162 -18.63 9.07 -12.79
N VAL A 163 -17.35 9.08 -12.42
CA VAL A 163 -16.41 10.14 -12.86
C VAL A 163 -16.07 9.94 -14.34
N LEU A 164 -16.33 10.96 -15.16
CA LEU A 164 -16.07 10.95 -16.60
C LEU A 164 -14.70 11.57 -16.93
N MET A 165 -14.42 12.75 -16.35
CA MET A 165 -13.22 13.53 -16.64
C MET A 165 -12.86 14.41 -15.46
N ILE A 166 -11.57 14.69 -15.28
CA ILE A 166 -11.08 15.76 -14.42
C ILE A 166 -10.76 16.98 -15.27
N HIS A 167 -11.41 18.10 -14.95
CA HIS A 167 -11.14 19.40 -15.54
C HIS A 167 -10.26 20.21 -14.57
N PRO A 168 -9.03 20.60 -14.97
CA PRO A 168 -8.17 21.44 -14.16
C PRO A 168 -8.85 22.77 -13.78
N PRO A 169 -8.56 23.34 -12.61
CA PRO A 169 -7.62 22.84 -11.61
C PRO A 169 -8.20 21.73 -10.70
N CYS A 170 -9.48 21.81 -10.34
CA CYS A 170 -10.06 20.98 -9.26
C CYS A 170 -11.52 20.55 -9.51
N TYR A 171 -11.95 20.44 -10.76
CA TYR A 171 -13.32 20.06 -11.10
C TYR A 171 -13.37 18.65 -11.67
N ALA A 172 -14.42 17.90 -11.33
CA ALA A 172 -14.70 16.59 -11.92
C ALA A 172 -16.04 16.63 -12.63
N LEU A 173 -16.07 16.22 -13.89
CA LEU A 173 -17.31 15.93 -14.60
C LEU A 173 -17.76 14.53 -14.19
N ILE A 174 -18.95 14.45 -13.62
CA ILE A 174 -19.57 13.20 -13.15
C ILE A 174 -20.88 12.96 -13.89
N GLU A 175 -21.24 11.71 -14.07
CA GLU A 175 -22.55 11.28 -14.57
C GLU A 175 -23.38 10.78 -13.40
N GLN A 176 -24.42 11.53 -13.05
CA GLN A 176 -25.38 11.15 -12.01
C GLN A 176 -26.76 10.96 -12.65
N ARG A 177 -27.32 9.74 -12.56
CA ARG A 177 -28.66 9.41 -13.10
C ARG A 177 -28.85 9.81 -14.57
N GLN A 178 -27.83 9.56 -15.41
CA GLN A 178 -27.78 9.94 -16.83
C GLN A 178 -27.75 11.45 -17.12
N GLN A 179 -27.47 12.29 -16.12
CA GLN A 179 -27.23 13.72 -16.32
C GLN A 179 -25.78 14.05 -15.96
N PRO A 180 -25.05 14.81 -16.80
CA PRO A 180 -23.74 15.30 -16.44
C PRO A 180 -23.86 16.38 -15.36
N ALA A 181 -23.01 16.31 -14.36
CA ALA A 181 -22.85 17.33 -13.35
C ALA A 181 -21.37 17.65 -13.16
N LEU A 182 -21.08 18.91 -12.84
CA LEU A 182 -19.76 19.37 -12.47
C LEU A 182 -19.65 19.35 -10.95
N LEU A 183 -18.62 18.67 -10.44
CA LEU A 183 -18.34 18.54 -9.02
C LEU A 183 -17.04 19.28 -8.67
N ASN A 184 -17.06 20.03 -7.56
CA ASN A 184 -15.88 20.68 -7.04
C ASN A 184 -15.15 19.77 -6.03
N LEU A 185 -13.97 19.29 -6.43
CA LEU A 185 -13.18 18.35 -5.63
C LEU A 185 -12.66 18.98 -4.34
N THR A 186 -12.26 20.25 -4.35
CA THR A 186 -11.78 20.94 -3.15
C THR A 186 -12.87 21.08 -2.08
N VAL A 187 -14.11 21.33 -2.52
CA VAL A 187 -15.26 21.43 -1.61
C VAL A 187 -15.59 20.05 -1.06
N ALA A 188 -15.60 19.01 -1.90
CA ALA A 188 -15.80 17.63 -1.47
C ALA A 188 -14.76 17.19 -0.42
N GLU A 189 -13.50 17.50 -0.67
CA GLU A 189 -12.37 17.21 0.23
C GLU A 189 -12.49 17.94 1.57
N ARG A 190 -12.94 19.20 1.55
CA ARG A 190 -13.25 19.95 2.78
C ARG A 190 -14.35 19.28 3.61
N TRP A 191 -15.43 18.85 2.97
CA TRP A 191 -16.51 18.13 3.67
C TRP A 191 -16.03 16.80 4.24
N LEU A 192 -15.21 16.06 3.49
CA LEU A 192 -14.59 14.83 3.96
C LEU A 192 -13.74 15.09 5.21
N ARG A 193 -12.85 16.09 5.18
CA ARG A 193 -12.02 16.48 6.33
C ARG A 193 -12.86 16.89 7.52
N GLN A 194 -13.92 17.67 7.29
CA GLN A 194 -14.84 18.07 8.36
C GLN A 194 -15.47 16.86 9.04
N ALA A 195 -15.91 15.86 8.27
CA ALA A 195 -16.49 14.64 8.83
C ALA A 195 -15.46 13.77 9.56
N GLN A 196 -14.24 13.68 9.04
CA GLN A 196 -13.14 12.96 9.70
C GLN A 196 -12.67 13.63 10.99
N LEU A 197 -12.77 14.95 11.08
CA LEU A 197 -12.38 15.75 12.24
C LEU A 197 -13.53 15.97 13.24
N ASN A 198 -14.76 15.62 12.89
CA ASN A 198 -15.86 15.68 13.85
C ASN A 198 -15.77 14.46 14.77
N PRO A 199 -15.46 14.65 16.08
CA PRO A 199 -15.23 13.53 16.97
C PRO A 199 -16.53 12.73 17.17
N PRO A 200 -16.47 11.39 17.16
CA PRO A 200 -17.54 10.57 17.74
C PRO A 200 -17.59 10.80 19.26
N THR A 201 -18.59 10.24 19.94
CA THR A 201 -18.74 10.36 21.40
C THR A 201 -17.49 9.92 22.19
N GLU A 202 -16.70 9.01 21.63
CA GLU A 202 -15.44 8.50 22.21
C GLU A 202 -14.22 9.41 21.97
N GLY A 203 -14.34 10.46 21.14
CA GLY A 203 -13.22 11.31 20.73
C GLY A 203 -12.40 10.75 19.56
N LEU A 204 -11.52 11.58 19.00
CA LEU A 204 -10.58 11.19 17.95
C LEU A 204 -9.35 10.53 18.55
N ARG A 205 -8.83 9.50 17.87
CA ARG A 205 -7.61 8.80 18.30
C ARG A 205 -6.38 9.67 18.05
N PRO A 206 -5.62 10.06 19.09
CA PRO A 206 -4.38 10.80 18.92
C PRO A 206 -3.29 9.91 18.33
N GLN A 207 -2.53 10.43 17.37
CA GLN A 207 -1.35 9.78 16.84
C GLN A 207 -0.10 10.56 17.23
N PRO A 208 0.85 9.94 17.95
CA PRO A 208 2.07 10.63 18.34
C PRO A 208 2.88 11.06 17.12
N LEU A 209 3.43 12.26 17.20
CA LEU A 209 4.37 12.81 16.23
C LEU A 209 5.73 12.15 16.43
N LEU A 210 6.44 11.92 15.32
CA LEU A 210 7.81 11.40 15.37
C LEU A 210 8.76 12.37 16.09
N ILE A 211 8.51 13.67 15.90
CA ILE A 211 9.25 14.76 16.52
C ILE A 211 8.22 15.72 17.12
N PRO A 212 8.23 15.95 18.44
CA PRO A 212 7.35 16.93 19.05
C PRO A 212 7.61 18.34 18.50
N VAL A 213 6.53 19.03 18.11
CA VAL A 213 6.62 20.40 17.57
C VAL A 213 6.54 21.38 18.73
N LYS A 214 7.57 22.21 18.90
CA LYS A 214 7.62 23.25 19.93
C LYS A 214 7.29 24.60 19.32
N LEU A 215 6.36 25.32 19.93
CA LEU A 215 5.90 26.64 19.50
C LEU A 215 5.97 27.59 20.69
N THR A 216 6.20 28.88 20.43
CA THR A 216 6.11 29.94 21.43
C THR A 216 4.65 30.28 21.67
N LEU A 217 4.26 30.47 22.94
CA LEU A 217 2.89 30.83 23.31
C LEU A 217 2.80 32.29 23.73
N GLU A 218 1.70 32.93 23.37
CA GLU A 218 1.24 34.14 24.04
C GLU A 218 0.49 33.82 25.34
N LYS A 219 0.35 34.82 26.23
CA LYS A 219 -0.34 34.65 27.52
C LYS A 219 -1.83 34.31 27.34
N SER A 220 -2.47 34.90 26.32
CA SER A 220 -3.85 34.65 25.92
C SER A 220 -4.05 33.20 25.47
N GLU A 221 -3.15 32.71 24.62
CA GLU A 221 -3.17 31.34 24.09
C GLU A 221 -2.93 30.29 25.19
N ALA A 222 -2.01 30.56 26.13
CA ALA A 222 -1.78 29.67 27.27
C ALA A 222 -3.05 29.49 28.12
N ALA A 223 -3.79 30.59 28.35
CA ALA A 223 -5.08 30.53 29.03
C ALA A 223 -6.16 29.80 28.20
N ALA A 224 -6.13 29.96 26.87
CA ALA A 224 -7.04 29.27 25.95
C ALA A 224 -6.85 27.75 25.96
N ILE A 225 -5.60 27.27 26.01
CA ILE A 225 -5.26 25.84 26.13
C ILE A 225 -5.84 25.28 27.43
N ALA A 226 -5.58 25.95 28.56
CA ALA A 226 -6.09 25.50 29.86
C ALA A 226 -7.62 25.45 29.89
N ARG A 227 -8.31 26.42 29.26
CA ARG A 227 -9.77 26.45 29.16
C ARG A 227 -10.34 25.33 28.29
N HIS A 228 -9.73 25.09 27.13
CA HIS A 228 -10.25 24.16 26.12
C HIS A 228 -9.53 22.79 26.10
N GLN A 229 -8.80 22.43 27.17
CA GLN A 229 -8.00 21.20 27.23
C GLN A 229 -8.85 19.94 26.98
N ALA A 230 -10.07 19.90 27.52
CA ALA A 230 -10.98 18.77 27.32
C ALA A 230 -11.39 18.62 25.84
N LEU A 231 -11.66 19.74 25.16
CA LEU A 231 -12.00 19.77 23.74
C LEU A 231 -10.80 19.36 22.88
N LEU A 232 -9.62 19.88 23.16
CA LEU A 232 -8.38 19.54 22.44
C LEU A 232 -8.07 18.04 22.56
N THR A 233 -8.20 17.49 23.77
CA THR A 233 -8.04 16.05 24.01
C THR A 233 -9.07 15.23 23.22
N MET A 234 -10.33 15.66 23.21
CA MET A 234 -11.40 15.01 22.44
C MET A 234 -11.15 15.05 20.93
N MET A 235 -10.50 16.11 20.44
CA MET A 235 -10.08 16.23 19.04
C MET A 235 -8.78 15.47 18.73
N GLY A 236 -8.21 14.73 19.70
CA GLY A 236 -6.97 13.97 19.53
C GLY A 236 -5.71 14.84 19.45
N LEU A 237 -5.77 16.08 19.97
CA LEU A 237 -4.66 17.02 20.04
C LEU A 237 -4.04 17.01 21.44
N GLU A 238 -2.80 16.53 21.55
CA GLU A 238 -2.05 16.52 22.81
C GLU A 238 -1.07 17.69 22.85
N LEU A 239 -1.50 18.78 23.46
CA LEU A 239 -0.72 20.00 23.68
C LEU A 239 -0.27 20.05 25.15
N GLN A 240 1.02 20.27 25.37
CA GLN A 240 1.59 20.50 26.69
C GLN A 240 2.22 21.88 26.75
N ALA A 241 1.66 22.77 27.56
CA ALA A 241 2.22 24.09 27.80
C ALA A 241 3.25 24.03 28.94
N ASP A 242 4.45 24.54 28.68
CA ASP A 242 5.57 24.60 29.63
C ASP A 242 6.34 25.93 29.46
N HIS A 243 6.52 26.68 30.54
CA HIS A 243 7.30 27.93 30.61
C HIS A 243 7.16 28.88 29.40
N GLY A 244 5.93 29.12 28.90
CA GLY A 244 5.67 30.01 27.76
C GLY A 244 5.92 29.39 26.38
N ARG A 245 6.10 28.08 26.31
CA ARG A 245 6.16 27.30 25.06
C ARG A 245 5.10 26.20 25.11
N VAL A 246 4.57 25.81 23.95
CA VAL A 246 3.73 24.63 23.81
C VAL A 246 4.46 23.56 23.04
N THR A 247 4.42 22.34 23.55
CA THR A 247 4.90 21.14 22.86
C THR A 247 3.70 20.33 22.40
N LEU A 248 3.53 20.21 21.09
CA LEU A 248 2.57 19.31 20.48
C LEU A 248 3.16 17.91 20.37
N ARG A 249 2.53 16.93 21.02
CA ARG A 249 2.98 15.54 21.06
C ARG A 249 2.21 14.64 20.11
N ALA A 250 0.92 14.85 19.96
CA ALA A 250 0.05 14.01 19.14
C ALA A 250 -1.03 14.83 18.42
N VAL A 251 -1.42 14.36 17.24
CA VAL A 251 -2.47 14.94 16.40
C VAL A 251 -3.38 13.85 15.82
N PRO A 252 -4.63 14.16 15.45
CA PRO A 252 -5.48 13.21 14.73
C PRO A 252 -4.94 12.95 13.31
N LEU A 253 -5.33 11.81 12.73
CA LEU A 253 -4.86 11.35 11.42
C LEU A 253 -4.95 12.42 10.30
N PRO A 254 -6.06 13.17 10.14
CA PRO A 254 -6.20 14.14 9.03
C PRO A 254 -5.23 15.32 9.12
N LEU A 255 -4.63 15.58 10.29
CA LEU A 255 -3.69 16.69 10.50
C LEU A 255 -2.22 16.28 10.34
N ARG A 256 -1.93 14.98 10.19
CA ARG A 256 -0.55 14.45 10.27
C ARG A 256 0.37 14.98 9.17
N GLN A 257 -0.14 15.18 7.96
CA GLN A 257 0.66 15.63 6.80
C GLN A 257 0.69 17.15 6.63
N GLN A 258 0.06 17.88 7.54
CA GLN A 258 -0.21 19.30 7.40
C GLN A 258 0.86 20.14 8.09
N ASN A 259 0.95 21.42 7.73
CA ASN A 259 1.90 22.34 8.36
C ASN A 259 1.44 22.75 9.77
N LEU A 260 1.75 21.90 10.75
CA LEU A 260 1.38 22.10 12.16
C LEU A 260 2.00 23.37 12.77
N GLN A 261 3.15 23.83 12.27
CA GLN A 261 3.78 25.05 12.77
C GLN A 261 3.00 26.32 12.41
N LYS A 262 2.20 26.28 11.35
CA LYS A 262 1.28 27.38 10.98
C LYS A 262 -0.12 27.17 11.54
N LEU A 263 -0.64 25.94 11.43
CA LEU A 263 -2.02 25.62 11.81
C LEU A 263 -2.27 25.77 13.32
N ILE A 264 -1.32 25.35 14.16
CA ILE A 264 -1.53 25.31 15.61
C ILE A 264 -1.54 26.72 16.21
N PRO A 265 -0.63 27.65 15.87
CA PRO A 265 -0.76 29.04 16.31
C PRO A 265 -2.07 29.69 15.87
N GLU A 266 -2.51 29.49 14.61
CA GLU A 266 -3.81 30.00 14.16
C GLU A 266 -4.99 29.41 14.95
N LEU A 267 -4.93 28.12 15.28
CA LEU A 267 -5.92 27.44 16.09
C LEU A 267 -5.97 28.01 17.51
N LEU A 268 -4.80 28.26 18.12
CA LEU A 268 -4.69 28.80 19.47
C LEU A 268 -5.19 30.25 19.53
N GLY A 269 -4.85 31.07 18.54
CA GLY A 269 -5.40 32.42 18.39
C GLY A 269 -6.93 32.40 18.28
N TYR A 270 -7.47 31.51 17.45
CA TYR A 270 -8.92 31.34 17.32
C TYR A 270 -9.61 30.88 18.63
N LEU A 271 -8.97 29.97 19.38
CA LEU A 271 -9.46 29.55 20.70
C LEU A 271 -9.31 30.61 21.80
N ALA A 272 -8.43 31.60 21.61
CA ALA A 272 -8.27 32.70 22.55
C ALA A 272 -9.40 33.73 22.43
N GLU A 273 -9.92 33.94 21.21
CA GLU A 273 -11.03 34.86 20.93
C GLU A 273 -12.39 34.32 21.38
N HIS A 274 -12.61 33.01 21.31
CA HIS A 274 -13.88 32.37 21.63
C HIS A 274 -13.86 31.69 23.01
N GLN A 275 -14.87 31.97 23.85
CA GLN A 275 -14.97 31.40 25.20
C GLN A 275 -15.66 30.03 25.22
N GLU A 276 -16.66 29.82 24.37
CA GLU A 276 -17.38 28.55 24.23
C GLU A 276 -17.21 28.03 22.81
N MET A 277 -16.71 26.81 22.69
CA MET A 277 -16.44 26.17 21.41
C MET A 277 -17.02 24.77 21.41
N SER A 278 -17.76 24.44 20.35
CA SER A 278 -18.22 23.08 20.12
C SER A 278 -17.24 22.32 19.22
N PRO A 279 -17.12 20.99 19.36
CA PRO A 279 -16.23 20.18 18.52
C PRO A 279 -16.57 20.30 17.03
N ALA A 280 -17.86 20.39 16.68
CA ALA A 280 -18.31 20.52 15.31
C ALA A 280 -17.88 21.85 14.65
N VAL A 281 -17.93 22.96 15.40
CA VAL A 281 -17.47 24.27 14.89
C VAL A 281 -15.95 24.24 14.70
N LEU A 282 -15.20 23.65 15.64
CA LEU A 282 -13.76 23.51 15.50
C LEU A 282 -13.38 22.61 14.31
N ALA A 283 -14.06 21.48 14.13
CA ALA A 283 -13.86 20.60 12.97
C ALA A 283 -14.12 21.33 11.65
N THR A 284 -15.17 22.15 11.60
CA THR A 284 -15.50 22.98 10.43
C THR A 284 -14.42 24.03 10.17
N TRP A 285 -13.91 24.68 11.22
CA TRP A 285 -12.84 25.67 11.12
C TRP A 285 -11.54 25.03 10.62
N LEU A 286 -11.13 23.90 11.20
CA LEU A 286 -9.95 23.14 10.78
C LEU A 286 -10.09 22.71 9.31
N ALA A 287 -11.22 22.12 8.93
CA ALA A 287 -11.45 21.67 7.55
C ALA A 287 -11.36 22.80 6.51
N ARG A 288 -11.69 24.05 6.86
CA ARG A 288 -11.55 25.21 5.97
C ARG A 288 -10.11 25.70 5.83
N ARG A 289 -9.29 25.53 6.87
CA ARG A 289 -7.86 25.92 6.89
C ARG A 289 -6.95 24.87 6.29
N LEU A 290 -7.40 23.61 6.28
CA LEU A 290 -6.73 22.54 5.57
C LEU A 290 -6.83 22.78 4.06
N GLY A 291 -5.70 23.15 3.46
CA GLY A 291 -5.57 23.25 2.02
C GLY A 291 -5.77 21.90 1.34
N SER A 292 -6.07 21.92 0.04
CA SER A 292 -6.02 20.71 -0.76
C SER A 292 -4.59 20.19 -0.82
N GLU A 293 -4.40 18.90 -0.56
CA GLU A 293 -3.09 18.25 -0.64
C GLU A 293 -2.65 18.04 -2.10
N HIS A 294 -3.59 18.20 -3.04
CA HIS A 294 -3.41 17.95 -4.45
C HIS A 294 -3.37 19.27 -5.23
N GLU A 295 -2.22 19.55 -5.84
CA GLU A 295 -2.07 20.62 -6.84
C GLU A 295 -2.71 20.23 -8.18
N GLN A 296 -2.72 18.93 -8.48
CA GLN A 296 -3.38 18.36 -9.65
C GLN A 296 -4.15 17.09 -9.26
N TRP A 297 -5.39 16.99 -9.72
CA TRP A 297 -6.27 15.86 -9.47
C TRP A 297 -6.20 14.85 -10.61
N ASN A 298 -6.20 13.56 -10.28
CA ASN A 298 -6.40 12.48 -11.23
C ASN A 298 -7.74 11.76 -11.01
N THR A 299 -8.14 10.93 -11.97
CA THR A 299 -9.43 10.23 -11.94
C THR A 299 -9.55 9.26 -10.75
N SER A 300 -8.47 8.55 -10.39
CA SER A 300 -8.52 7.59 -9.28
C SER A 300 -8.63 8.27 -7.92
N GLN A 301 -7.95 9.40 -7.71
CA GLN A 301 -8.07 10.26 -6.52
C GLN A 301 -9.48 10.82 -6.39
N ALA A 302 -10.08 11.28 -7.50
CA ALA A 302 -11.45 11.77 -7.49
C ALA A 302 -12.45 10.65 -7.13
N ILE A 303 -12.29 9.45 -7.71
CA ILE A 303 -13.14 8.29 -7.37
C ILE A 303 -12.99 7.93 -5.90
N GLN A 304 -11.75 7.86 -5.39
CA GLN A 304 -11.48 7.55 -3.99
C GLN A 304 -12.11 8.59 -3.06
N LEU A 305 -11.93 9.88 -3.37
CA LEU A 305 -12.54 10.97 -2.63
C LEU A 305 -14.06 10.84 -2.57
N LEU A 306 -14.71 10.63 -3.71
CA LEU A 306 -16.16 10.50 -3.78
C LEU A 306 -16.65 9.29 -2.99
N THR A 307 -15.94 8.16 -3.09
CA THR A 307 -16.25 6.95 -2.31
C THR A 307 -16.17 7.22 -0.80
N ASP A 308 -15.14 7.93 -0.36
CA ASP A 308 -14.96 8.28 1.05
C ASP A 308 -16.00 9.31 1.53
N VAL A 309 -16.40 10.26 0.67
CA VAL A 309 -17.48 11.22 0.95
C VAL A 309 -18.84 10.52 1.03
N GLU A 310 -19.14 9.57 0.15
CA GLU A 310 -20.38 8.77 0.19
C GLU A 310 -20.48 7.97 1.49
N ARG A 311 -19.35 7.40 1.94
CA ARG A 311 -19.28 6.63 3.18
C ARG A 311 -19.49 7.49 4.43
N LEU A 312 -18.85 8.66 4.49
CA LEU A 312 -18.82 9.50 5.70
C LEU A 312 -19.88 10.61 5.72
N CYS A 313 -20.40 11.00 4.56
CA CYS A 313 -21.35 12.10 4.39
C CYS A 313 -22.52 11.73 3.45
N PRO A 314 -23.37 10.74 3.81
CA PRO A 314 -24.51 10.35 2.97
C PRO A 314 -25.51 11.50 2.74
N GLN A 315 -25.54 12.50 3.63
CA GLN A 315 -26.37 13.70 3.49
C GLN A 315 -26.01 14.55 2.27
N LEU A 316 -24.73 14.59 1.88
CA LEU A 316 -24.28 15.38 0.73
C LEU A 316 -24.71 14.76 -0.60
N VAL A 317 -24.88 13.44 -0.63
CA VAL A 317 -25.41 12.75 -1.82
C VAL A 317 -26.90 13.00 -1.99
N LYS A 318 -27.64 13.08 -0.87
CA LYS A 318 -29.09 13.35 -0.88
C LYS A 318 -29.40 14.79 -1.27
N SER A 319 -28.67 15.74 -0.71
CA SER A 319 -28.89 17.17 -0.91
C SER A 319 -27.55 17.90 -1.09
N PRO A 320 -26.92 17.82 -2.27
CA PRO A 320 -25.65 18.47 -2.50
C PRO A 320 -25.83 20.00 -2.50
N PRO A 321 -24.99 20.76 -1.77
CA PRO A 321 -25.00 22.21 -1.85
C PRO A 321 -24.56 22.66 -3.24
N SER A 322 -25.04 23.83 -3.68
CA SER A 322 -24.75 24.40 -5.02
C SER A 322 -23.26 24.65 -5.30
N GLY A 323 -22.44 24.76 -4.24
CA GLY A 323 -20.98 24.86 -4.36
C GLY A 323 -20.24 23.53 -4.50
N LEU A 324 -20.92 22.40 -4.27
CA LEU A 324 -20.35 21.05 -4.40
C LEU A 324 -20.65 20.46 -5.78
N LEU A 325 -21.91 20.50 -6.21
CA LEU A 325 -22.38 19.87 -7.44
C LEU A 325 -23.30 20.83 -8.19
N GLN A 326 -23.00 21.03 -9.47
CA GLN A 326 -23.86 21.78 -10.39
C GLN A 326 -24.23 20.93 -11.60
N PRO A 327 -25.52 20.74 -11.91
CA PRO A 327 -25.92 20.06 -13.14
C PRO A 327 -25.46 20.89 -14.36
N VAL A 328 -24.93 20.21 -15.37
CA VAL A 328 -24.51 20.86 -16.62
C VAL A 328 -25.69 20.86 -17.59
N ASP A 329 -26.14 22.04 -17.99
CA ASP A 329 -27.22 22.16 -18.98
C ASP A 329 -26.68 21.89 -20.38
N LEU A 330 -27.08 20.72 -20.94
CA LEU A 330 -26.76 20.33 -22.30
C LEU A 330 -27.73 20.91 -23.33
N GLN A 331 -28.86 21.51 -22.94
CA GLN A 331 -29.88 21.98 -23.88
C GLN A 331 -29.36 23.08 -24.80
N ALA A 332 -28.55 24.01 -24.27
CA ALA A 332 -27.92 25.07 -25.06
C ALA A 332 -26.99 24.50 -26.14
N ALA A 333 -26.18 23.49 -25.79
CA ALA A 333 -25.27 22.83 -26.74
C ALA A 333 -26.04 22.01 -27.80
N LEU A 334 -27.09 21.30 -27.39
CA LEU A 334 -27.95 20.54 -28.30
C LEU A 334 -28.73 21.45 -29.26
N ALA A 335 -29.15 22.64 -28.81
CA ALA A 335 -29.82 23.62 -29.65
C ALA A 335 -28.87 24.17 -30.74
N ALA A 336 -27.61 24.45 -30.38
CA ALA A 336 -26.58 24.89 -31.32
C ALA A 336 -26.28 23.83 -32.40
N LEU A 337 -26.28 22.54 -32.03
CA LEU A 337 -26.01 21.42 -32.96
C LEU A 337 -27.19 21.08 -33.88
N LYS A 338 -28.42 21.53 -33.57
CA LYS A 338 -29.61 21.28 -34.39
C LYS A 338 -29.86 22.35 -35.46
N HIS A 339 -29.08 23.44 -35.45
CA HIS A 339 -29.22 24.57 -36.37
C HIS A 339 -28.18 24.57 -37.51
N ASP A 340 -27.59 23.40 -37.83
CA ASP A 340 -26.76 23.17 -39.02
C ASP A 340 -27.51 22.34 -40.07
#